data_AF-A0A091F2D0-F1
#
_entry.id   AF-A0A091F2D0-F1
#
_cell.length_a   1.000
_cell.length_b   1.000
_cell.length_c   1.000
_cell.angle_alpha   90.00
_cell.angle_beta   90.00
_cell.angle_gamma   90.00
#
_symmetry.space_group_name_H-M   'P 1'
#
loop_
_entity.id
_entity.type
_entity.pdbx_description
1 polymer ?
#
loop_
_entity_poly.entity_id
_entity_poly.type
_entity_poly.pdbx_seq_one_letter_code
_entity_poly.pdbx_strand_id
1 'polypeptide(L)' 'GTLQGIVSWGMERCGQPRRPGVYTKVCRYARWIQETMEN' A
#
# COMPACT_ATOMS: atom_id res chain seq x y z
N GLY A 1 -9.62 -11.74 6.65
CA GLY A 1 -8.93 -10.92 5.63
C GLY A 1 -7.54 -10.57 6.12
N THR A 2 -6.62 -10.19 5.24
CA THR A 2 -5.25 -9.74 5.60
C THR A 2 -4.98 -8.38 4.98
N LEU A 3 -4.16 -7.55 5.64
CA LEU A 3 -3.78 -6.24 5.11
C LEU A 3 -2.81 -6.41 3.93
N GLN A 4 -3.28 -6.14 2.71
CA GLN A 4 -2.51 -6.30 1.48
C GLN A 4 -1.77 -5.03 1.07
N GLY A 5 -2.35 -3.87 1.35
CA GLY A 5 -1.80 -2.61 0.91
C GLY A 5 -2.33 -1.40 1.67
N ILE A 6 -1.59 -0.31 1.57
CA ILE A 6 -1.94 1.02 2.08
C ILE A 6 -2.09 1.93 0.86
N VAL A 7 -3.10 2.80 0.85
CA VAL A 7 -3.28 3.80 -0.23
C VAL A 7 -1.99 4.59 -0.37
N SER A 8 -1.43 4.63 -1.58
CA SER A 8 -0.20 5.36 -1.86
C SER A 8 -0.50 6.62 -2.67
N TRP A 9 -0.99 6.47 -3.90
CA TRP A 9 -1.34 7.60 -4.76
C TRP A 9 -2.29 7.18 -5.88
N GLY A 10 -2.71 8.14 -6.68
CA GLY A 10 -3.49 7.94 -7.89
C GLY A 10 -3.32 9.10 -8.85
N MET A 11 -3.97 9.01 -10.01
CA MET A 11 -4.04 10.12 -10.96
C MET A 11 -4.80 11.30 -10.34
N GLU A 12 -4.58 12.51 -10.88
CA GLU A 12 -5.16 13.77 -10.38
C GLU A 12 -6.68 13.71 -10.17
N ARG A 13 -7.40 12.99 -11.04
CA ARG A 13 -8.81 12.65 -10.82
C ARG A 13 -8.96 11.18 -10.42
N CYS A 14 -9.71 10.91 -9.36
CA CYS A 14 -10.04 9.58 -8.89
C CYS A 14 -11.10 8.88 -9.77
N GLY A 15 -11.23 7.56 -9.64
CA GLY A 15 -12.30 6.77 -10.26
C GLY A 15 -12.26 6.68 -11.80
N GLN A 16 -11.15 7.07 -12.42
CA GLN A 16 -11.03 7.04 -13.89
C GLN A 16 -10.96 5.60 -14.41
N PRO A 17 -11.75 5.24 -15.46
CA PRO A 17 -11.68 3.92 -16.08
C PRO A 17 -10.26 3.58 -16.55
N ARG A 18 -9.82 2.35 -16.30
CA ARG A 18 -8.47 1.84 -16.65
C ARG A 18 -7.30 2.61 -15.98
N ARG A 19 -7.57 3.44 -14.97
CA ARG A 19 -6.55 4.11 -14.15
C ARG A 19 -6.68 3.60 -12.70
N PRO A 20 -6.01 2.49 -12.35
CA PRO A 20 -6.09 1.95 -11.00
C PRO A 20 -5.41 2.87 -9.99
N GLY A 21 -5.91 2.87 -8.75
CA GLY A 21 -5.19 3.44 -7.62
C GLY A 21 -3.93 2.62 -7.33
N VAL A 22 -2.88 3.29 -6.85
CA VAL A 22 -1.62 2.66 -6.51
C VAL A 22 -1.54 2.49 -5.00
N TYR A 23 -1.15 1.29 -4.57
CA TYR A 23 -1.06 0.90 -3.17
C TYR A 23 0.36 0.44 -2.85
N THR A 24 0.83 0.77 -1.66
CA THR A 24 2.07 0.22 -1.11
C THR A 24 1.87 -1.27 -0.85
N LYS A 25 2.74 -2.13 -1.40
CA LYS A 25 2.67 -3.58 -1.21
C LYS A 25 3.22 -3.97 0.17
N VAL A 26 2.34 -4.09 1.16
CA VAL A 26 2.70 -4.27 2.59
C VAL A 26 3.61 -5.48 2.81
N CYS A 27 3.34 -6.60 2.13
CA CYS A 27 4.13 -7.82 2.32
C CYS A 27 5.62 -7.66 1.98
N ARG A 28 6.00 -6.67 1.15
CA ARG A 28 7.40 -6.39 0.81
C ARG A 28 8.17 -5.78 1.99
N TYR A 29 7.47 -5.20 2.97
CA TYR A 29 8.03 -4.49 4.10
C TYR A 29 7.78 -5.17 5.44
N ALA A 30 7.21 -6.39 5.45
CA ALA A 30 6.83 -7.09 6.68
C ALA A 30 7.98 -7.19 7.69
N ARG A 31 9.18 -7.54 7.24
CA ARG A 31 10.37 -7.61 8.09
C ARG A 31 10.70 -6.26 8.73
N TRP A 32 10.77 -5.19 7.94
CA TRP A 32 11.07 -3.85 8.45
C TRP A 32 10.02 -3.37 9.46
N ILE A 33 8.74 -3.67 9.21
CA ILE A 33 7.65 -3.35 10.14
C ILE A 33 7.87 -4.06 11.48
N GLN A 34 8.17 -5.36 11.45
CA GLN A 34 8.44 -6.15 12.67
C GLN A 34 9.65 -5.60 13.44
N GLU A 35 10.78 -5.41 12.75
CA GLU A 35 11.99 -4.83 13.35
C GLU A 35 11.72 -3.45 13.96
N THR A 36 10.88 -2.61 13.33
CA THR A 36 10.54 -1.27 13.86
C THR A 36 9.61 -1.35 15.08
N MET A 37 8.71 -2.33 15.14
CA MET A 37 7.79 -2.50 16.28
C MET A 37 8.47 -3.10 17.51
N GLU A 38 9.59 -3.80 17.32
CA GLU A 38 10.38 -4.43 18.38
C GLU A 38 11.43 -3.48 19.00
N ASN A 39 11.65 -2.31 18.40
CA ASN A 39 12.49 -1.22 18.92
C ASN A 39 11.65 -0.19 19.70
#